data_AF-A0A9D4A9W1-F1
#
_entry.id   AF-A0A9D4A9W1-F1
#
_cell.length_a   1.000
_cell.length_b   1.000
_cell.length_c   1.000
_cell.angle_alpha   90.00
_cell.angle_beta   90.00
_cell.angle_gamma   90.00
#
_symmetry.space_group_name_H-M   'P 1'
#
loop_
_entity.id
_entity.type
_entity.pdbx_description
1 polymer ?
#
loop_
_entity_poly.entity_id
_entity_poly.type
_entity_poly.pdbx_seq_one_letter_code
_entity_poly.pdbx_strand_id
1 'polypeptide(L)'
;MAKDQSISGLEAVHEIQLHLLDGIRDERQLISSGSLISQSGYKDVVTERSISNICSYPLCRNPLPSEPRRRGRYQSSLKEHRVYDLQETNGFWSADCLINSRAFAGSLQEERCSFLNHAKLNVILSLFDDVDLAHEGLEMNVDLSVFKFED
;
A
#
# COMPACT_ATOMS: atom_id res chain seq x y z
N MET A 1 9.27 -16.18 -25.08
CA MET A 1 9.21 -15.01 -25.99
C MET A 1 9.60 -13.80 -25.15
N ALA A 2 10.74 -13.19 -25.46
CA ALA A 2 11.36 -12.15 -24.64
C ALA A 2 10.54 -10.85 -24.70
N LYS A 3 10.09 -10.35 -23.55
CA LYS A 3 9.46 -9.04 -23.44
C LYS A 3 10.53 -8.02 -23.08
N ASP A 4 11.44 -7.76 -24.02
CA ASP A 4 12.38 -6.62 -23.94
C ASP A 4 11.63 -5.35 -24.35
N GLN A 5 10.60 -4.99 -23.59
CA GLN A 5 10.01 -3.66 -23.63
C GLN A 5 10.51 -2.94 -22.39
N SER A 6 11.32 -1.90 -22.60
CA SER A 6 11.72 -0.97 -21.56
C SER A 6 10.46 -0.37 -20.94
N ILE A 7 10.01 -0.90 -19.81
CA ILE A 7 8.82 -0.40 -19.11
C ILE A 7 9.03 1.10 -18.82
N SER A 8 8.05 1.91 -19.22
CA SER A 8 8.08 3.34 -18.95
C SER A 8 7.84 3.61 -17.47
N GLY A 9 8.36 4.73 -16.93
CA GLY A 9 8.14 5.06 -15.52
C GLY A 9 6.65 5.14 -15.14
N LEU A 10 5.80 5.59 -16.08
CA LEU A 10 4.34 5.64 -15.88
C LEU A 10 3.72 4.25 -15.84
N GLU A 11 4.18 3.35 -16.69
CA GLU A 11 3.72 1.96 -16.73
C GLU A 11 4.14 1.22 -15.46
N ALA A 12 5.37 1.42 -14.98
CA ALA A 12 5.82 0.85 -13.70
C ALA A 12 4.98 1.36 -12.51
N VAL A 13 4.65 2.66 -12.47
CA VAL A 13 3.77 3.21 -11.42
C VAL A 13 2.39 2.56 -11.49
N HIS A 14 1.83 2.42 -12.69
CA HIS A 14 0.51 1.81 -12.86
C HIS A 14 0.50 0.35 -12.41
N GLU A 15 1.48 -0.45 -12.82
CA GLU A 15 1.63 -1.84 -12.39
C GLU A 15 1.71 -1.96 -10.87
N ILE A 16 2.50 -1.11 -10.22
CA ILE A 16 2.63 -1.12 -8.76
C ILE A 16 1.33 -0.72 -8.08
N GLN A 17 0.58 0.23 -8.64
CA GLN A 17 -0.75 0.55 -8.13
C GLN A 17 -1.68 -0.66 -8.19
N LEU A 18 -1.69 -1.42 -9.29
CA LEU A 18 -2.50 -2.64 -9.40
C LEU A 18 -2.12 -3.68 -8.34
N HIS A 19 -0.82 -3.92 -8.12
CA HIS A 19 -0.36 -4.81 -7.06
C HIS A 19 -0.80 -4.37 -5.66
N LEU A 20 -0.76 -3.06 -5.38
CA LEU A 20 -1.23 -2.53 -4.10
C LEU A 20 -2.76 -2.60 -3.97
N LEU A 21 -3.52 -2.52 -5.07
CA LEU A 21 -4.98 -2.69 -5.08
C LEU A 21 -5.38 -4.15 -4.82
N ASP A 22 -4.69 -5.11 -5.42
CA ASP A 22 -4.92 -6.54 -5.18
C ASP A 22 -4.44 -6.96 -3.77
N GLY A 23 -3.43 -6.25 -3.26
CA GLY A 23 -2.84 -6.45 -1.96
C GLY A 23 -1.54 -7.20 -2.06
N ILE A 24 -0.58 -6.78 -1.27
CA ILE A 24 0.80 -7.27 -1.27
C ILE A 24 1.03 -8.25 -0.12
N ARG A 25 2.13 -9.00 -0.19
CA ARG A 25 2.45 -10.06 0.78
C ARG A 25 3.51 -9.62 1.79
N ASP A 26 4.44 -8.76 1.35
CA ASP A 26 5.62 -8.41 2.13
C ASP A 26 5.78 -6.88 2.30
N GLU A 27 6.29 -6.48 3.46
CA GLU A 27 6.59 -5.09 3.78
C GLU A 27 7.64 -4.49 2.84
N ARG A 28 8.56 -5.32 2.33
CA ARG A 28 9.56 -4.89 1.34
C ARG A 28 8.91 -4.39 0.05
N GLN A 29 7.80 -5.01 -0.37
CA GLN A 29 7.02 -4.57 -1.52
C GLN A 29 6.39 -3.20 -1.23
N LEU A 30 5.84 -3.02 -0.03
CA LEU A 30 5.26 -1.73 0.38
C LEU A 30 6.31 -0.61 0.37
N ILE A 31 7.45 -0.83 1.03
CA ILE A 31 8.51 0.17 1.12
C ILE A 31 9.06 0.52 -0.27
N SER A 32 9.31 -0.49 -1.11
CA SER A 32 9.82 -0.29 -2.47
C SER A 32 8.83 0.48 -3.35
N SER A 33 7.53 0.20 -3.20
CA SER A 33 6.47 0.94 -3.90
C SER A 33 6.48 2.44 -3.58
N GLY A 34 6.89 2.81 -2.36
CA GLY A 34 6.93 4.19 -1.90
C GLY A 34 7.92 5.09 -2.66
N SER A 35 8.88 4.49 -3.38
CA SER A 35 9.78 5.24 -4.26
C SER A 35 9.17 5.60 -5.63
N LEU A 36 8.05 4.96 -5.98
CA LEU A 36 7.37 5.12 -7.28
C LEU A 36 6.04 5.88 -7.14
N ILE A 37 5.30 5.61 -6.07
CA ILE A 37 3.97 6.21 -5.85
C ILE A 37 4.07 7.52 -5.07
N SER A 38 3.25 8.49 -5.46
CA SER A 38 3.04 9.71 -4.67
C SER A 38 2.03 9.46 -3.55
N GLN A 39 1.98 10.37 -2.59
CA GLN A 39 0.98 10.38 -1.53
C GLN A 39 -0.46 10.37 -2.09
N SER A 40 -0.70 11.14 -3.16
CA SER A 40 -1.98 11.13 -3.88
C SER A 40 -2.29 9.76 -4.51
N GLY A 41 -1.30 9.14 -5.18
CA GLY A 41 -1.47 7.82 -5.77
C GLY A 41 -1.76 6.73 -4.73
N TYR A 42 -1.14 6.80 -3.55
CA TYR A 42 -1.45 5.88 -2.45
C TYR A 42 -2.84 6.13 -1.85
N LYS A 43 -3.27 7.40 -1.74
CA LYS A 43 -4.61 7.74 -1.27
C LYS A 43 -5.69 7.17 -2.18
N ASP A 44 -5.45 7.16 -3.49
CA ASP A 44 -6.35 6.54 -4.46
C ASP A 44 -6.42 5.02 -4.20
N VAL A 45 -5.28 4.35 -4.02
CA VAL A 45 -5.23 2.92 -3.65
C VAL A 45 -6.04 2.62 -2.39
N VAL A 46 -5.83 3.38 -1.32
CA VAL A 46 -6.58 3.25 -0.04
C VAL A 46 -8.09 3.39 -0.27
N THR A 47 -8.48 4.35 -1.12
CA THR A 47 -9.89 4.63 -1.43
C THR A 47 -10.51 3.48 -2.24
N GLU A 48 -9.87 3.06 -3.34
CA GLU A 48 -10.36 1.99 -4.21
C GLU A 48 -10.45 0.64 -3.49
N ARG A 49 -9.49 0.33 -2.61
CA ARG A 49 -9.58 -0.86 -1.73
C ARG A 49 -10.80 -0.82 -0.82
N SER A 50 -11.11 0.35 -0.24
CA SER A 50 -12.29 0.52 0.62
C SER A 50 -13.59 0.37 -0.16
N ILE A 51 -13.66 0.90 -1.39
CA ILE A 51 -14.80 0.75 -2.31
C ILE A 51 -15.02 -0.74 -2.62
N SER A 52 -13.92 -1.49 -2.76
CA SER A 52 -13.92 -2.94 -2.98
C SER A 52 -14.23 -3.76 -1.72
N ASN A 53 -14.60 -3.13 -0.59
CA ASN A 53 -14.86 -3.78 0.70
C ASN A 53 -13.69 -4.64 1.22
N ILE A 54 -12.46 -4.22 0.97
CA ILE A 54 -11.23 -4.83 1.52
C ILE A 54 -10.52 -3.77 2.36
N CYS A 55 -9.79 -4.18 3.39
CA CYS A 55 -9.00 -3.27 4.21
C CYS A 55 -8.11 -2.38 3.33
N SER A 56 -8.18 -1.07 3.54
CA SER A 56 -7.44 -0.09 2.76
C SER A 56 -5.93 -0.17 2.89
N TYR A 57 -5.41 -0.84 3.92
CA TYR A 57 -3.97 -1.07 4.06
C TYR A 57 -3.51 -2.21 3.14
N PRO A 58 -2.57 -2.00 2.19
CA PRO A 58 -2.25 -2.99 1.16
C PRO A 58 -1.73 -4.35 1.65
N LEU A 59 -1.11 -4.41 2.84
CA LEU A 59 -0.67 -5.66 3.47
C LEU A 59 -1.82 -6.44 4.13
N CYS A 60 -2.99 -5.81 4.30
CA CYS A 60 -4.15 -6.45 4.88
C CYS A 60 -5.16 -6.81 3.78
N ARG A 61 -5.38 -8.11 3.58
CA ARG A 61 -6.37 -8.65 2.63
C ARG A 61 -7.70 -9.00 3.28
N ASN A 62 -7.90 -8.62 4.54
CA ASN A 62 -9.13 -8.92 5.25
C ASN A 62 -10.28 -8.10 4.65
N PRO A 63 -11.44 -8.72 4.39
CA PRO A 63 -12.61 -8.00 3.91
C PRO A 63 -13.11 -7.05 5.01
N LEU A 64 -13.58 -5.87 4.62
CA LEU A 64 -14.30 -4.99 5.53
C LEU A 64 -15.70 -5.57 5.80
N PRO A 65 -16.22 -5.41 7.03
CA PRO A 65 -17.58 -5.83 7.32
C PRO A 65 -18.57 -5.03 6.45
N SER A 66 -19.54 -5.72 5.86
CA SER A 66 -20.56 -5.14 4.96
C SER A 66 -21.42 -4.08 5.65
N GLU A 67 -21.58 -4.19 6.96
CA GLU A 67 -22.14 -3.14 7.79
C GLU A 67 -21.02 -2.48 8.61
N PRO A 68 -20.99 -1.14 8.67
CA PRO A 68 -20.05 -0.43 9.54
C PRO A 68 -20.17 -0.96 10.97
N ARG A 69 -19.04 -1.31 11.60
CA ARG A 69 -19.01 -1.78 13.00
C ARG A 69 -19.66 -0.77 13.96
N ARG A 70 -19.74 0.49 13.56
CA ARG A 70 -20.40 1.58 14.28
C ARG A 70 -21.33 2.30 13.31
N ARG A 71 -22.60 2.48 13.70
CA ARG A 71 -23.59 3.15 12.87
C ARG A 71 -23.30 4.65 12.80
N GLY A 72 -23.22 5.18 11.58
CA GLY A 72 -23.04 6.62 11.33
C GLY A 72 -21.58 7.06 11.21
N ARG A 73 -21.40 8.26 10.64
CA ARG A 73 -20.09 8.88 10.41
C ARG A 73 -19.42 9.38 11.69
N TYR A 74 -20.21 9.80 12.66
CA TYR A 74 -19.68 10.47 13.85
C TYR A 74 -20.01 9.69 15.11
N GLN A 75 -19.06 9.69 16.05
CA GLN A 75 -19.25 9.10 17.37
C GLN A 75 -18.87 10.06 18.49
N SER A 76 -19.80 10.29 19.41
CA SER A 76 -19.51 11.01 20.65
C SER A 76 -18.92 10.07 21.72
N SER A 77 -17.82 10.50 22.34
CA SER A 77 -17.33 9.93 23.59
C SER A 77 -17.62 10.91 24.72
N LEU A 78 -18.51 10.50 25.63
CA LEU A 78 -18.81 11.27 26.84
C LEU A 78 -17.67 11.25 27.85
N LYS A 79 -16.74 10.28 27.77
CA LYS A 79 -15.57 10.24 28.64
C LYS A 79 -14.55 11.32 28.28
N GLU A 80 -14.35 11.55 26.98
CA GLU A 80 -13.37 12.51 26.47
C GLU A 80 -14.00 13.82 26.00
N HIS A 81 -15.34 13.93 26.02
CA HIS A 81 -16.10 15.06 25.51
C HIS A 81 -15.69 15.41 24.05
N ARG A 82 -15.47 14.38 23.24
CA ARG A 82 -15.01 14.49 21.84
C ARG A 82 -15.97 13.79 20.89
N VAL A 83 -16.10 14.35 19.68
CA VAL A 83 -16.79 13.72 18.55
C VAL A 83 -15.73 13.27 17.56
N TYR A 84 -15.65 11.96 17.29
CA TYR A 84 -14.74 11.39 16.31
C TYR A 84 -15.44 11.22 14.97
N ASP A 85 -14.73 11.49 13.89
CA ASP A 85 -15.13 11.07 12.55
C ASP A 85 -14.63 9.64 12.32
N LEU A 86 -15.55 8.71 12.16
CA LEU A 86 -15.29 7.29 11.92
C LEU A 86 -15.11 6.98 10.44
N GLN A 87 -15.27 7.95 9.54
CA GLN A 87 -15.16 7.75 8.10
C GLN A 87 -13.81 7.13 7.73
N GLU A 88 -12.73 7.61 8.34
CA GLU A 88 -11.39 7.06 8.10
C GLU A 88 -11.24 5.66 8.69
N THR A 89 -11.77 5.41 9.90
CA THR A 89 -11.65 4.11 10.57
C THR A 89 -12.45 3.00 9.89
N ASN A 90 -13.56 3.33 9.23
CA ASN A 90 -14.41 2.35 8.55
C ASN A 90 -13.73 1.69 7.34
N GLY A 91 -12.71 2.33 6.76
CA GLY A 91 -11.91 1.77 5.66
C GLY A 91 -10.86 0.75 6.09
N PHE A 92 -10.67 0.53 7.40
CA PHE A 92 -9.63 -0.35 7.92
C PHE A 92 -10.19 -1.48 8.78
N TRP A 93 -9.55 -2.64 8.68
CA TRP A 93 -9.92 -3.81 9.47
C TRP A 93 -9.64 -3.62 10.97
N SER A 94 -8.54 -2.95 11.31
CA SER A 94 -8.11 -2.65 12.68
C SER A 94 -7.52 -1.24 12.79
N ALA A 95 -7.38 -0.75 14.02
CA ALA A 95 -6.69 0.51 14.30
C ALA A 95 -5.21 0.46 13.88
N ASP A 96 -4.56 -0.70 14.01
CA ASP A 96 -3.16 -0.87 13.57
C ASP A 96 -3.01 -0.70 12.06
N CYS A 97 -3.95 -1.24 11.27
CA CYS A 97 -3.94 -1.03 9.82
C CYS A 97 -4.09 0.45 9.46
N LEU A 98 -4.94 1.18 10.17
CA LEU A 98 -5.10 2.63 10.00
C LEU A 98 -3.80 3.37 10.33
N ILE A 99 -3.20 3.09 11.49
CA ILE A 99 -1.97 3.74 11.95
C ILE A 99 -0.82 3.48 10.99
N ASN A 100 -0.61 2.21 10.60
CA ASN A 100 0.47 1.82 9.69
C ASN A 100 0.27 2.38 8.28
N SER A 101 -0.97 2.34 7.78
CA SER A 101 -1.30 2.96 6.49
C SER A 101 -1.04 4.46 6.49
N ARG A 102 -1.39 5.15 7.59
CA ARG A 102 -1.15 6.59 7.74
C ARG A 102 0.34 6.91 7.87
N ALA A 103 1.09 6.10 8.62
CA ALA A 103 2.53 6.24 8.75
C ALA A 103 3.21 6.09 7.38
N PHE A 104 2.83 5.06 6.62
CA PHE A 104 3.33 4.86 5.26
C PHE A 104 2.97 6.04 4.35
N ALA A 105 1.70 6.47 4.33
CA ALA A 105 1.27 7.64 3.55
C ALA A 105 2.06 8.92 3.89
N GLY A 106 2.47 9.09 5.15
CA GLY A 106 3.30 10.22 5.60
C GLY A 106 4.77 10.12 5.19
N SER A 107 5.26 8.94 4.84
CA SER A 107 6.62 8.72 4.32
C SER A 107 6.76 8.95 2.80
N LEU A 108 5.64 9.09 2.09
CA LEU A 108 5.62 9.26 0.64
C LEU A 108 5.88 10.71 0.22
N GLN A 109 6.45 10.89 -0.98
CA GLN A 109 6.57 12.20 -1.60
C GLN A 109 5.19 12.72 -2.05
N GLU A 110 4.97 14.03 -1.95
CA GLU A 110 3.71 14.66 -2.35
C GLU A 110 3.50 14.59 -3.87
N GLU A 111 4.59 14.78 -4.63
CA GLU A 111 4.64 14.65 -6.08
C GLU A 111 5.30 13.34 -6.52
N ARG A 112 5.04 12.93 -7.77
CA ARG A 112 5.66 11.72 -8.35
C ARG A 112 7.15 11.94 -8.58
N CYS A 113 7.95 10.91 -8.33
CA CYS A 113 9.38 10.98 -8.60
C CYS A 113 9.65 11.05 -10.11
N SER A 114 10.14 12.20 -10.59
CA SER A 114 10.47 12.44 -12.00
C SER A 114 11.75 11.73 -12.47
N PHE A 115 12.55 11.17 -11.54
CA PHE A 115 13.88 10.64 -11.84
C PHE A 115 14.03 9.18 -11.40
N LEU A 116 13.46 8.28 -12.19
CA LEU A 116 13.58 6.85 -11.99
C LEU A 116 14.41 6.23 -13.11
N ASN A 117 15.57 5.68 -12.76
CA ASN A 117 16.39 4.92 -13.71
C ASN A 117 15.78 3.53 -13.91
N HIS A 118 15.77 3.04 -15.16
CA HIS A 118 15.33 1.69 -15.54
C HIS A 118 15.90 0.58 -14.65
N ALA A 119 17.16 0.68 -14.20
CA ALA A 119 17.73 -0.31 -13.30
C ALA A 119 16.98 -0.41 -11.96
N LYS A 120 16.58 0.73 -11.39
CA LYS A 120 15.78 0.76 -10.14
C LYS A 120 14.37 0.25 -10.38
N LEU A 121 13.75 0.62 -11.50
CA LEU A 121 12.42 0.15 -11.87
C LEU A 121 12.37 -1.37 -11.95
N ASN A 122 13.34 -1.99 -12.64
CA ASN A 122 13.39 -3.44 -12.80
C ASN A 122 13.57 -4.17 -11.46
N VAL A 123 14.41 -3.63 -10.56
CA VAL A 123 14.57 -4.20 -9.22
C VAL A 123 13.26 -4.15 -8.45
N ILE A 124 12.55 -3.01 -8.49
CA ILE A 124 11.27 -2.88 -7.79
C ILE A 124 10.25 -3.84 -8.39
N LEU A 125 10.08 -3.87 -9.71
CA LEU A 125 9.13 -4.76 -10.38
C LEU A 125 9.41 -6.24 -10.11
N SER A 126 10.69 -6.65 -10.06
CA SER A 126 11.04 -8.04 -9.73
C SER A 126 10.60 -8.49 -8.33
N LEU A 127 10.35 -7.56 -7.39
CA LEU A 127 9.78 -7.90 -6.08
C LEU A 127 8.29 -8.27 -6.15
N PHE A 128 7.64 -8.00 -7.29
CA PHE A 128 6.23 -8.25 -7.53
C PHE A 128 5.99 -9.37 -8.55
N ASP A 129 7.01 -9.76 -9.34
CA ASP A 129 6.93 -10.84 -10.33
C ASP A 129 6.64 -12.23 -9.71
N ASP A 130 6.89 -12.43 -8.41
CA ASP A 130 6.55 -13.67 -7.69
C ASP A 130 5.03 -13.89 -7.53
N VAL A 131 4.20 -12.97 -8.01
CA VAL A 131 2.75 -13.02 -7.87
C VAL A 131 2.08 -14.02 -8.82
N ASP A 132 2.75 -14.43 -9.91
CA ASP A 132 2.14 -15.34 -10.90
C ASP A 132 2.26 -16.84 -10.57
N LEU A 133 3.06 -17.27 -9.57
CA LEU A 133 3.32 -18.70 -9.33
C LEU A 133 3.47 -19.09 -7.85
N ALA A 134 2.51 -18.79 -6.98
CA ALA A 134 2.33 -19.55 -5.72
C ALA A 134 1.05 -19.13 -4.98
N HIS A 135 -0.07 -19.87 -5.05
CA HIS A 135 -0.36 -21.00 -4.16
C HIS A 135 0.87 -21.84 -3.78
N GLU A 136 1.09 -22.05 -2.48
CA GLU A 136 2.22 -22.73 -1.83
C GLU A 136 3.43 -21.84 -1.51
N GLY A 137 3.60 -21.56 -0.21
CA GLY A 137 4.67 -20.74 0.31
C GLY A 137 5.95 -21.50 0.61
N LEU A 138 7.02 -20.74 0.84
CA LEU A 138 8.04 -21.00 1.85
C LEU A 138 8.91 -19.75 2.02
N GLU A 139 9.11 -19.31 3.25
CA GLU A 139 9.95 -18.19 3.63
C GLU A 139 11.44 -18.48 3.34
N MET A 140 12.16 -17.48 2.82
CA MET A 140 13.61 -17.43 3.02
C MET A 140 14.07 -16.02 3.41
N ASN A 141 14.73 -15.98 4.56
CA ASN A 141 15.38 -14.82 5.15
C ASN A 141 16.49 -14.29 4.23
N VAL A 142 16.47 -12.98 3.96
CA VAL A 142 17.61 -12.30 3.33
C VAL A 142 18.00 -11.07 4.14
N ASP A 143 19.29 -11.06 4.47
CA ASP A 143 20.06 -10.13 5.29
C ASP A 143 19.95 -8.67 4.82
N LEU A 144 19.92 -7.77 5.81
CA LEU A 144 19.30 -6.45 5.75
C LEU A 144 20.32 -5.29 5.74
N SER A 145 21.46 -5.44 5.08
CA SER A 145 22.59 -4.51 5.28
C SER A 145 22.72 -3.36 4.26
N VAL A 146 21.75 -3.10 3.38
CA VAL A 146 21.99 -2.18 2.22
C VAL A 146 21.24 -0.84 2.24
N PHE A 147 20.25 -0.60 3.11
CA PHE A 147 19.55 0.70 3.12
C PHE A 147 20.06 1.62 4.23
N LYS A 148 21.18 2.29 3.98
CA LYS A 148 21.52 3.54 4.66
C LYS A 148 20.77 4.68 3.97
N PHE A 149 19.86 5.31 4.72
CA PHE A 149 19.33 6.62 4.41
C PHE A 149 20.36 7.65 4.87
N GLU A 150 20.75 8.56 3.97
CA GLU A 150 21.47 9.79 4.35
C GLU A 150 20.45 10.93 4.47
N ASP A 151 20.63 11.70 5.55
CA ASP A 151 19.79 12.79 6.06
C ASP A 151 19.46 13.93 5.09
#